data_AF-A0A962LBS0-F1
#
_entry.id   AF-A0A962LBS0-F1
#
_cell.length_a   1.000
_cell.length_b   1.000
_cell.length_c   1.000
_cell.angle_alpha   90.00
_cell.angle_beta   90.00
_cell.angle_gamma   90.00
#
_symmetry.space_group_name_H-M   'P 1'
#
loop_
_entity.id
_entity.type
_entity.pdbx_description
1 polymer ?
#
loop_
_entity_poly.entity_id
_entity_poly.type
_entity_poly.pdbx_seq_one_letter_code
_entity_poly.pdbx_strand_id
1 'polypeptide(L)'
;MNSPCIKPDWPAPANVVAFTTLRGGGHSAAPYASLNLADHVADDPAAVRANRAVLCNLLPPAASVHWLTQVHGAEVVQAAGAAAIPRADAHWSRGVGQACAVLTADCLPVLFCSLDGEVVAAAHAGWRGLLDGVLENTVAAMGVAPDQLLAWLGPAIGPDCFEVGAEVRAAFMAASRPVHLALTDACFAPSPVKPGHYHADLYALARLRLDHLGPDRIFGGGFCTFTEADRFFSYRRDGRTGRMASLILLT
;
A
#
# COMPACT_ATOMS: atom_id res chain seq x y z
N MET A 1 1.55 -21.52 15.00
CA MET A 1 1.91 -20.09 15.12
C MET A 1 1.25 -19.37 13.96
N ASN A 2 0.42 -18.35 14.22
CA ASN A 2 -0.21 -17.59 13.14
C ASN A 2 0.87 -16.90 12.30
N SER A 3 0.70 -16.89 10.98
CA SER A 3 1.65 -16.25 10.07
C SER A 3 1.79 -14.76 10.43
N PRO A 4 3.01 -14.20 10.57
CA PRO A 4 3.23 -12.79 10.92
C PRO A 4 2.91 -11.83 9.77
N CYS A 5 2.43 -12.36 8.64
CA CYS A 5 2.09 -11.60 7.45
C CYS A 5 0.88 -12.20 6.71
N ILE A 6 0.35 -11.41 5.78
CA ILE A 6 -0.66 -11.80 4.79
C ILE A 6 0.04 -11.88 3.45
N LYS A 7 -0.10 -13.00 2.75
CA LYS A 7 0.35 -13.14 1.36
C LYS A 7 -0.78 -12.73 0.42
N PRO A 8 -0.49 -12.07 -0.72
CA PRO A 8 -1.49 -11.83 -1.74
C PRO A 8 -2.10 -13.12 -2.26
N ASP A 9 -3.43 -13.14 -2.35
CA ASP A 9 -4.18 -14.18 -3.07
C ASP A 9 -4.33 -13.74 -4.53
N TRP A 10 -3.35 -14.10 -5.35
CA TRP A 10 -3.23 -13.72 -6.76
C TRP A 10 -2.39 -14.76 -7.54
N PRO A 11 -2.50 -14.84 -8.87
CA PRO A 11 -1.76 -15.81 -9.67
C PRO A 11 -0.37 -15.28 -10.08
N ALA A 12 0.39 -14.71 -9.14
CA ALA A 12 1.72 -14.17 -9.45
C ALA A 12 2.73 -15.28 -9.80
N PRO A 13 3.75 -14.96 -10.62
CA PRO A 13 4.83 -15.88 -10.95
C PRO A 13 5.53 -16.45 -9.71
N ALA A 14 6.04 -17.68 -9.81
CA ALA A 14 6.65 -18.39 -8.69
C ALA A 14 7.92 -17.71 -8.14
N ASN A 15 8.59 -16.89 -8.95
CA ASN A 15 9.75 -16.10 -8.58
C ASN A 15 9.39 -14.73 -7.96
N VAL A 16 8.12 -14.45 -7.73
CA VAL A 16 7.64 -13.24 -7.05
C VAL A 16 7.29 -13.57 -5.61
N VAL A 17 7.98 -12.93 -4.66
CA VAL A 17 7.64 -12.99 -3.24
C VAL A 17 6.94 -11.68 -2.86
N ALA A 18 5.76 -11.77 -2.26
CA ALA A 18 4.98 -10.61 -1.84
C ALA A 18 4.22 -10.88 -0.53
N PHE A 19 4.14 -9.87 0.35
CA PHE A 19 3.33 -9.92 1.57
C PHE A 19 3.10 -8.55 2.21
N THR A 20 2.13 -8.48 3.13
CA THR A 20 1.95 -7.39 4.11
C THR A 20 2.18 -7.91 5.52
N THR A 21 2.97 -7.20 6.33
CA THR A 21 3.14 -7.55 7.75
C THR A 21 1.89 -7.27 8.58
N LEU A 22 1.67 -8.07 9.62
CA LEU A 22 0.70 -7.76 10.68
C LEU A 22 1.34 -6.93 11.80
N ARG A 23 0.53 -6.36 12.69
CA ARG A 23 1.02 -5.57 13.83
C ARG A 23 1.66 -6.40 14.95
N GLY A 24 1.45 -7.72 14.94
CA GLY A 24 1.88 -8.68 15.96
C GLY A 24 3.32 -9.17 15.79
N GLY A 25 3.94 -9.68 16.87
CA GLY A 25 5.23 -10.37 16.81
C GLY A 25 6.48 -9.48 16.78
N GLY A 26 6.36 -8.21 17.21
CA GLY A 26 7.49 -7.31 17.32
C GLY A 26 7.87 -6.94 18.76
N HIS A 27 8.69 -5.90 18.89
CA HIS A 27 9.40 -5.48 20.08
C HIS A 27 8.99 -4.09 20.59
N SER A 28 8.16 -3.36 19.86
CA SER A 28 7.72 -2.02 20.27
C SER A 28 6.69 -2.09 21.39
N ALA A 29 6.75 -1.12 22.30
CA ALA A 29 5.74 -0.92 23.35
C ALA A 29 4.56 -0.08 22.84
N ALA A 30 3.50 0.04 23.65
CA ALA A 30 2.42 0.97 23.37
C ALA A 30 2.94 2.42 23.21
N PRO A 31 2.40 3.22 22.27
CA PRO A 31 1.25 2.92 21.40
C PRO A 31 1.60 2.18 20.10
N TYR A 32 2.85 1.76 19.91
CA TYR A 32 3.36 1.11 18.70
C TYR A 32 3.38 -0.42 18.79
N ALA A 33 2.73 -0.98 19.81
CA ALA A 33 2.74 -2.42 20.06
C ALA A 33 2.16 -3.19 18.84
N SER A 34 2.90 -4.09 18.19
CA SER A 34 4.21 -4.65 18.54
C SER A 34 5.27 -4.56 17.44
N LEU A 35 4.91 -4.77 16.17
CA LEU A 35 5.84 -4.81 15.04
C LEU A 35 5.80 -3.51 14.22
N ASN A 36 6.17 -2.39 14.82
CA ASN A 36 6.29 -1.13 14.11
C ASN A 36 7.58 -1.06 13.27
N LEU A 37 7.44 -0.79 11.97
CA LEU A 37 8.55 -0.72 11.02
C LEU A 37 8.95 0.71 10.63
N ALA A 38 8.18 1.72 11.08
CA ALA A 38 8.44 3.13 10.79
C ALA A 38 9.34 3.78 11.85
N ASP A 39 10.33 4.51 11.36
CA ASP A 39 11.27 5.33 12.15
C ASP A 39 10.83 6.79 12.33
N HIS A 40 9.79 7.22 11.62
CA HIS A 40 9.29 8.60 11.61
C HIS A 40 8.04 8.82 12.47
N VAL A 41 7.61 7.82 13.24
CA VAL A 41 6.40 7.89 14.09
C VAL A 41 6.70 8.15 15.58
N ALA A 42 7.97 8.45 15.92
CA ALA A 42 8.46 8.67 17.29
C ALA A 42 8.34 7.45 18.22
N ASP A 43 8.60 6.26 17.68
CA ASP A 43 8.85 5.03 18.44
C ASP A 43 10.33 4.94 18.86
N ASP A 44 10.66 4.02 19.78
CA ASP A 44 12.03 3.73 20.18
C ASP A 44 12.84 3.22 18.97
N PRO A 45 13.92 3.93 18.55
CA PRO A 45 14.76 3.49 17.44
C PRO A 45 15.35 2.09 17.62
N ALA A 46 15.59 1.64 18.86
CA ALA A 46 16.08 0.28 19.12
C ALA A 46 15.00 -0.76 18.83
N ALA A 47 13.76 -0.51 19.24
CA ALA A 47 12.63 -1.38 18.94
C ALA A 47 12.35 -1.45 17.43
N VAL A 48 12.39 -0.31 16.72
CA VAL A 48 12.22 -0.28 15.26
C VAL A 48 13.31 -1.07 14.54
N ARG A 49 14.57 -0.96 14.97
CA ARG A 49 15.67 -1.79 14.42
C ARG A 49 15.43 -3.28 14.66
N ALA A 50 15.00 -3.67 15.86
CA ALA A 50 14.66 -5.06 16.17
C ALA A 50 13.49 -5.57 15.30
N ASN A 51 12.45 -4.76 15.11
CA ASN A 51 11.32 -5.10 14.25
C ASN A 51 11.71 -5.25 12.78
N ARG A 52 12.60 -4.38 12.27
CA ARG A 52 13.15 -4.53 10.92
C ARG A 52 14.00 -5.79 10.79
N ALA A 53 14.70 -6.23 11.84
CA ALA A 53 15.38 -7.53 11.84
C ALA A 53 14.40 -8.71 11.80
N VAL A 54 13.26 -8.62 12.51
CA VAL A 54 12.17 -9.61 12.40
C VAL A 54 11.63 -9.67 10.96
N LEU A 55 11.42 -8.52 10.31
CA LEU A 55 11.01 -8.46 8.91
C LEU A 55 12.03 -9.15 7.97
N CYS A 56 13.34 -8.94 8.17
CA CYS A 56 14.37 -9.60 7.36
C CYS A 56 14.29 -11.14 7.43
N ASN A 57 13.88 -11.71 8.57
CA ASN A 57 13.71 -13.16 8.72
C ASN A 57 12.52 -13.72 7.91
N LEU A 58 11.63 -12.86 7.40
CA LEU A 58 10.51 -13.24 6.54
C LEU A 58 10.88 -13.24 5.05
N LEU A 59 12.05 -12.70 4.70
CA LEU A 59 12.50 -12.54 3.33
C LEU A 59 13.48 -13.66 2.94
N PRO A 60 13.63 -13.95 1.62
CA PRO A 60 14.68 -14.81 1.12
C PRO A 60 16.08 -14.37 1.60
N PRO A 61 17.03 -15.31 1.76
CA PRO A 61 18.41 -14.97 2.11
C PRO A 61 18.99 -13.92 1.16
N ALA A 62 19.78 -12.98 1.71
CA ALA A 62 20.41 -11.87 0.99
C ALA A 62 19.47 -10.83 0.36
N ALA A 63 18.14 -10.92 0.59
CA ALA A 63 17.23 -9.86 0.17
C ALA A 63 17.49 -8.56 0.94
N SER A 64 17.38 -7.43 0.24
CA SER A 64 17.50 -6.08 0.81
C SER A 64 16.18 -5.33 0.70
N VAL A 65 15.73 -4.73 1.80
CA VAL A 65 14.54 -3.89 1.81
C VAL A 65 14.90 -2.45 1.44
N HIS A 66 14.28 -1.92 0.39
CA HIS A 66 14.38 -0.53 0.00
C HIS A 66 13.23 0.25 0.62
N TRP A 67 13.56 1.32 1.34
CA TRP A 67 12.59 2.21 1.99
C TRP A 67 12.44 3.51 1.21
N LEU A 68 11.31 4.19 1.41
CA LEU A 68 11.02 5.49 0.84
C LEU A 68 10.75 6.51 1.96
N THR A 69 11.08 7.77 1.68
CA THR A 69 10.51 8.90 2.41
C THR A 69 9.16 9.21 1.75
N GLN A 70 8.11 8.52 2.21
CA GLN A 70 6.74 8.70 1.73
C GLN A 70 6.17 10.06 2.09
N VAL A 71 5.56 10.73 1.12
CA VAL A 71 5.13 12.13 1.24
C VAL A 71 3.72 12.36 0.70
N HIS A 72 2.98 11.28 0.44
CA HIS A 72 1.63 11.26 -0.12
C HIS A 72 1.53 11.94 -1.49
N GLY A 73 2.60 11.86 -2.29
CA GLY A 73 2.62 12.30 -3.68
C GLY A 73 2.46 11.14 -4.67
N ALA A 74 2.86 11.38 -5.91
CA ALA A 74 2.77 10.43 -7.03
C ALA A 74 4.12 10.09 -7.68
N GLU A 75 5.23 10.47 -7.04
CA GLU A 75 6.58 10.22 -7.54
C GLU A 75 6.93 8.73 -7.42
N VAL A 76 7.57 8.20 -8.47
CA VAL A 76 7.96 6.79 -8.58
C VAL A 76 9.43 6.69 -8.93
N VAL A 77 10.18 5.90 -8.15
CA VAL A 77 11.62 5.71 -8.35
C VAL A 77 11.97 4.26 -8.62
N GLN A 78 13.11 3.99 -9.24
CA GLN A 78 13.64 2.63 -9.28
C GLN A 78 14.23 2.29 -7.90
N ALA A 79 13.90 1.10 -7.37
CA ALA A 79 14.58 0.55 -6.22
C ALA A 79 16.03 0.23 -6.61
N ALA A 80 16.93 1.14 -6.24
CA ALA A 80 18.35 1.03 -6.46
C ALA A 80 19.08 1.26 -5.13
N GLY A 81 20.37 0.93 -5.08
CA GLY A 81 21.27 1.27 -3.98
C GLY A 81 21.57 2.77 -3.94
N ALA A 82 20.54 3.60 -3.83
CA ALA A 82 20.68 5.05 -3.71
C ALA A 82 21.44 5.40 -2.43
N ALA A 83 22.32 6.41 -2.51
CA ALA A 83 23.11 6.88 -1.37
C ALA A 83 22.25 7.45 -0.22
N ALA A 84 21.02 7.87 -0.53
CA ALA A 84 20.03 8.37 0.42
C ALA A 84 18.66 7.76 0.14
N ILE A 85 17.81 7.70 1.18
CA ILE A 85 16.41 7.24 1.08
C ILE A 85 15.64 8.24 0.20
N PRO A 86 15.14 7.84 -0.99
CA PRO A 86 14.50 8.77 -1.91
C PRO A 86 13.13 9.24 -1.39
N ARG A 87 12.76 10.47 -1.75
CA ARG A 87 11.43 11.03 -1.50
C ARG A 87 10.50 10.60 -2.64
N ALA A 88 9.64 9.62 -2.38
CA ALA A 88 8.71 9.05 -3.34
C ALA A 88 7.62 8.28 -2.60
N ASP A 89 6.54 7.92 -3.31
CA ASP A 89 5.45 7.12 -2.77
C ASP A 89 5.28 5.79 -3.51
N ALA A 90 6.06 5.55 -4.57
CA ALA A 90 6.18 4.22 -5.15
C ALA A 90 7.59 3.94 -5.66
N HIS A 91 7.88 2.66 -5.85
CA HIS A 91 9.09 2.21 -6.52
C HIS A 91 8.93 0.86 -7.18
N TRP A 92 9.79 0.59 -8.17
CA TRP A 92 9.82 -0.64 -8.93
C TRP A 92 11.22 -1.27 -8.94
N SER A 93 11.31 -2.57 -9.19
CA SER A 93 12.59 -3.27 -9.30
C SER A 93 12.55 -4.36 -10.38
N ARG A 94 13.72 -4.58 -10.99
CA ARG A 94 14.07 -5.75 -11.82
C ARG A 94 15.20 -6.57 -11.19
N GLY A 95 15.70 -6.15 -10.03
CA GLY A 95 16.81 -6.80 -9.34
C GLY A 95 16.31 -7.92 -8.44
N VAL A 96 16.92 -9.11 -8.59
CA VAL A 96 16.70 -10.23 -7.67
C VAL A 96 17.11 -9.83 -6.25
N GLY A 97 16.28 -10.17 -5.27
CA GLY A 97 16.51 -9.86 -3.86
C GLY A 97 16.20 -8.40 -3.46
N GLN A 98 15.88 -7.51 -4.40
CA GLN A 98 15.58 -6.11 -4.09
C GLN A 98 14.10 -5.93 -3.76
N ALA A 99 13.77 -5.83 -2.47
CA ALA A 99 12.41 -5.67 -2.02
C ALA A 99 11.95 -4.22 -2.06
N CYS A 100 10.94 -3.96 -2.89
CA CYS A 100 10.15 -2.74 -2.89
C CYS A 100 9.21 -2.77 -1.68
N ALA A 101 9.41 -1.87 -0.70
CA ALA A 101 8.54 -1.75 0.46
C ALA A 101 7.80 -0.40 0.53
N VAL A 102 6.55 -0.42 0.99
CA VAL A 102 5.78 0.76 1.39
C VAL A 102 5.20 0.56 2.79
N LEU A 103 5.22 1.62 3.60
CA LEU A 103 4.74 1.64 4.98
C LEU A 103 3.33 2.22 5.05
N THR A 104 2.40 1.54 5.72
CA THR A 104 1.01 2.01 5.84
C THR A 104 0.44 1.83 7.25
N ALA A 105 -0.51 2.71 7.56
CA ALA A 105 -1.56 2.52 8.56
C ALA A 105 -2.75 3.30 8.03
N ASP A 106 -3.70 2.60 7.40
CA ASP A 106 -4.88 3.10 6.65
C ASP A 106 -4.69 3.43 5.17
N CYS A 107 -3.60 4.09 4.76
CA CYS A 107 -3.38 4.33 3.32
C CYS A 107 -3.25 3.01 2.56
N LEU A 108 -3.67 2.97 1.29
CA LEU A 108 -3.73 1.75 0.50
C LEU A 108 -2.34 1.36 -0.03
N PRO A 109 -1.76 0.22 0.37
CA PRO A 109 -0.63 -0.34 -0.33
C PRO A 109 -1.11 -1.11 -1.57
N VAL A 110 -0.44 -0.89 -2.71
CA VAL A 110 -0.67 -1.67 -3.93
C VAL A 110 0.65 -2.31 -4.35
N LEU A 111 0.63 -3.63 -4.55
CA LEU A 111 1.76 -4.38 -5.07
C LEU A 111 1.49 -4.77 -6.53
N PHE A 112 2.52 -4.69 -7.37
CA PHE A 112 2.44 -5.00 -8.79
C PHE A 112 3.53 -6.00 -9.19
N CYS A 113 3.22 -6.89 -10.12
CA CYS A 113 4.24 -7.66 -10.84
C CYS A 113 3.84 -7.87 -12.29
N SER A 114 4.82 -8.05 -13.17
CA SER A 114 4.55 -8.54 -14.52
C SER A 114 4.27 -10.05 -14.54
N LEU A 115 3.53 -10.51 -15.54
CA LEU A 115 3.19 -11.93 -15.72
C LEU A 115 4.40 -12.81 -16.04
N ASP A 116 5.45 -12.24 -16.63
CA ASP A 116 6.74 -12.91 -16.87
C ASP A 116 7.64 -12.96 -15.63
N GLY A 117 7.30 -12.24 -14.56
CA GLY A 117 8.10 -12.18 -13.34
C GLY A 117 9.42 -11.40 -13.50
N GLU A 118 9.50 -10.45 -14.44
CA GLU A 118 10.72 -9.66 -14.66
C GLU A 118 10.73 -8.28 -13.97
N VAL A 119 9.57 -7.78 -13.53
CA VAL A 119 9.48 -6.52 -12.79
C VAL A 119 8.41 -6.58 -11.71
N VAL A 120 8.71 -5.94 -10.59
CA VAL A 120 7.79 -5.76 -9.47
C VAL A 120 7.74 -4.29 -9.05
N ALA A 121 6.66 -3.88 -8.40
CA ALA A 121 6.57 -2.54 -7.81
C ALA A 121 5.68 -2.52 -6.56
N ALA A 122 5.93 -1.56 -5.68
CA ALA A 122 5.08 -1.25 -4.53
C ALA A 122 4.73 0.23 -4.52
N ALA A 123 3.45 0.55 -4.30
CA ALA A 123 2.93 1.91 -4.27
C ALA A 123 2.15 2.18 -2.98
N HIS A 124 2.38 3.35 -2.39
CA HIS A 124 1.65 3.93 -1.28
C HIS A 124 0.59 4.88 -1.82
N ALA A 125 -0.65 4.40 -1.90
CA ALA A 125 -1.79 5.14 -2.41
C ALA A 125 -2.67 5.66 -1.27
N GLY A 126 -2.15 6.64 -0.51
CA GLY A 126 -3.03 7.53 0.25
C GLY A 126 -3.94 8.33 -0.70
N TRP A 127 -5.06 8.87 -0.22
CA TRP A 127 -6.06 9.50 -1.10
C TRP A 127 -5.48 10.60 -2.02
N ARG A 128 -4.47 11.35 -1.56
CA ARG A 128 -3.77 12.37 -2.37
C ARG A 128 -2.94 11.74 -3.49
N GLY A 129 -2.05 10.81 -3.17
CA GLY A 129 -1.27 10.10 -4.18
C GLY A 129 -2.15 9.31 -5.16
N LEU A 130 -3.25 8.74 -4.68
CA LEU A 130 -4.23 8.06 -5.53
C LEU A 130 -4.92 9.03 -6.51
N LEU A 131 -5.31 10.21 -6.04
CA LEU A 131 -5.87 11.27 -6.87
C LEU A 131 -4.84 11.76 -7.92
N ASP A 132 -3.61 11.98 -7.48
CA ASP A 132 -2.50 12.53 -8.25
C ASP A 132 -1.88 11.51 -9.24
N GLY A 133 -2.32 10.26 -9.21
CA GLY A 133 -1.96 9.25 -10.20
C GLY A 133 -0.75 8.37 -9.86
N VAL A 134 -0.45 8.14 -8.58
CA VAL A 134 0.66 7.27 -8.16
C VAL A 134 0.57 5.86 -8.77
N LEU A 135 -0.65 5.34 -8.96
CA LEU A 135 -0.87 4.00 -9.52
C LEU A 135 -0.52 3.96 -11.01
N GLU A 136 -0.99 4.94 -11.79
CA GLU A 136 -0.68 5.05 -13.22
C GLU A 136 0.79 5.34 -13.45
N ASN A 137 1.38 6.21 -12.65
CA ASN A 137 2.82 6.47 -12.71
C ASN A 137 3.63 5.20 -12.40
N THR A 138 3.15 4.36 -11.47
CA THR A 138 3.80 3.08 -11.15
C THR A 138 3.72 2.11 -12.33
N VAL A 139 2.53 1.94 -12.92
CA VAL A 139 2.33 1.11 -14.11
C VAL A 139 3.21 1.57 -15.28
N ALA A 140 3.25 2.88 -15.54
CA ALA A 140 4.09 3.44 -16.60
C ALA A 140 5.59 3.21 -16.32
N ALA A 141 6.05 3.39 -15.09
CA ALA A 141 7.45 3.24 -14.70
C ALA A 141 7.94 1.78 -14.79
N MET A 142 7.06 0.80 -14.67
CA MET A 142 7.42 -0.61 -14.84
C MET A 142 7.80 -0.94 -16.29
N GLY A 143 7.37 -0.13 -17.28
CA GLY A 143 7.76 -0.31 -18.68
C GLY A 143 7.23 -1.59 -19.32
N VAL A 144 6.10 -2.09 -18.83
CA VAL A 144 5.42 -3.31 -19.31
C VAL A 144 4.00 -2.94 -19.72
N ALA A 145 3.45 -3.64 -20.73
CA ALA A 145 2.08 -3.41 -21.16
C ALA A 145 1.10 -3.67 -20.00
N PRO A 146 0.09 -2.82 -19.77
CA PRO A 146 -0.77 -2.94 -18.59
C PRO A 146 -1.51 -4.29 -18.45
N ASP A 147 -1.88 -4.91 -19.56
CA ASP A 147 -2.54 -6.23 -19.61
C ASP A 147 -1.60 -7.40 -19.23
N GLN A 148 -0.29 -7.12 -19.17
CA GLN A 148 0.77 -8.02 -18.70
C GLN A 148 1.13 -7.78 -17.23
N LEU A 149 0.35 -6.99 -16.50
CA LEU A 149 0.56 -6.72 -15.07
C LEU A 149 -0.53 -7.36 -14.21
N LEU A 150 -0.15 -7.73 -13.00
CA LEU A 150 -1.04 -8.05 -11.89
C LEU A 150 -0.93 -6.95 -10.84
N ALA A 151 -2.03 -6.62 -10.19
CA ALA A 151 -2.08 -5.70 -9.06
C ALA A 151 -2.76 -6.37 -7.87
N TRP A 152 -2.22 -6.19 -6.66
CA TRP A 152 -2.85 -6.62 -5.42
C TRP A 152 -3.04 -5.43 -4.48
N LEU A 153 -4.28 -5.24 -4.05
CA LEU A 153 -4.70 -4.21 -3.11
C LEU A 153 -4.59 -4.76 -1.68
N GLY A 154 -3.62 -4.27 -0.92
CA GLY A 154 -3.37 -4.73 0.44
C GLY A 154 -4.29 -4.08 1.49
N PRO A 155 -4.03 -4.33 2.78
CA PRO A 155 -4.82 -3.77 3.88
C PRO A 155 -4.78 -2.23 3.91
N ALA A 156 -5.97 -1.64 3.88
CA ALA A 156 -6.23 -0.20 3.94
C ALA A 156 -7.42 0.07 4.86
N ILE A 157 -7.76 1.33 5.10
CA ILE A 157 -9.02 1.66 5.77
C ILE A 157 -10.19 1.34 4.85
N GLY A 158 -11.15 0.57 5.36
CA GLY A 158 -12.31 0.12 4.59
C GLY A 158 -13.35 1.23 4.35
N PRO A 159 -14.26 1.01 3.39
CA PRO A 159 -15.23 2.01 2.95
C PRO A 159 -16.15 2.46 4.09
N ASP A 160 -16.51 1.56 5.01
CA ASP A 160 -17.40 1.89 6.14
C ASP A 160 -16.74 2.77 7.23
N CYS A 161 -15.43 2.98 7.15
CA CYS A 161 -14.66 3.69 8.19
C CYS A 161 -13.92 4.92 7.66
N PHE A 162 -13.71 5.02 6.34
CA PHE A 162 -12.94 6.12 5.76
C PHE A 162 -13.80 7.37 5.53
N GLU A 163 -14.18 8.02 6.63
CA GLU A 163 -14.87 9.31 6.56
C GLU A 163 -13.92 10.41 6.04
N VAL A 164 -14.37 11.16 5.04
CA VAL A 164 -13.68 12.29 4.39
C VAL A 164 -14.65 13.47 4.20
N GLY A 165 -14.10 14.67 4.05
CA GLY A 165 -14.91 15.85 3.73
C GLY A 165 -15.33 15.91 2.26
N ALA A 166 -16.25 16.82 1.95
CA ALA A 166 -16.76 17.04 0.59
C ALA A 166 -15.67 17.43 -0.41
N GLU A 167 -14.58 18.04 0.05
CA GLU A 167 -13.43 18.43 -0.78
C GLU A 167 -12.73 17.22 -1.41
N VAL A 168 -12.67 16.09 -0.70
CA VAL A 168 -12.04 14.87 -1.22
C VAL A 168 -12.89 14.28 -2.33
N ARG A 169 -14.20 14.14 -2.11
CA ARG A 169 -15.14 13.69 -3.16
C ARG A 169 -15.09 14.61 -4.38
N ALA A 170 -15.16 15.93 -4.16
CA ALA A 170 -15.12 16.90 -5.25
C ALA A 170 -13.84 16.79 -6.09
N ALA A 171 -12.69 16.59 -5.44
CA ALA A 171 -11.42 16.41 -6.13
C ALA A 171 -11.41 15.15 -7.02
N PHE A 172 -11.88 14.01 -6.51
CA PHE A 172 -12.00 12.79 -7.32
C PHE A 172 -13.00 12.92 -8.47
N MET A 173 -14.14 13.58 -8.25
CA MET A 173 -15.12 13.84 -9.31
C MET A 173 -14.54 14.73 -10.42
N ALA A 174 -13.78 15.77 -10.06
CA ALA A 174 -13.14 16.67 -11.02
C ALA A 174 -12.03 15.98 -11.82
N ALA A 175 -11.31 15.03 -11.21
CA ALA A 175 -10.25 14.26 -11.86
C ALA A 175 -10.78 13.03 -12.64
N SER A 176 -12.06 12.68 -12.50
CA SER A 176 -12.62 11.47 -13.10
C SER A 176 -12.79 11.61 -14.61
N ARG A 177 -12.47 10.54 -15.35
CA ARG A 177 -12.75 10.46 -16.78
C ARG A 177 -14.27 10.46 -16.99
N PRO A 178 -14.80 11.06 -18.07
CA PRO A 178 -16.25 11.11 -18.30
C PRO A 178 -16.95 9.75 -18.21
N VAL A 179 -16.31 8.69 -18.72
CA VAL A 179 -16.83 7.30 -18.66
C VAL A 179 -16.88 6.72 -17.23
N HIS A 180 -16.09 7.25 -16.30
CA HIS A 180 -16.01 6.79 -14.92
C HIS A 180 -16.78 7.67 -13.92
N LEU A 181 -17.36 8.79 -14.34
CA LEU A 181 -17.98 9.76 -13.41
C LEU A 181 -18.98 9.12 -12.45
N ALA A 182 -19.93 8.32 -12.97
CA ALA A 182 -20.93 7.66 -12.15
C ALA A 182 -20.32 6.62 -11.19
N LEU A 183 -19.30 5.89 -11.64
CA LEU A 183 -18.60 4.91 -10.81
C LEU A 183 -17.76 5.59 -9.73
N THR A 184 -17.11 6.71 -10.05
CA THR A 184 -16.37 7.51 -9.08
C THR A 184 -17.30 8.06 -8.01
N ASP A 185 -18.48 8.55 -8.38
CA ASP A 185 -19.45 9.04 -7.40
C ASP A 185 -19.93 7.92 -6.47
N ALA A 186 -20.16 6.72 -7.02
CA ALA A 186 -20.55 5.55 -6.25
C ALA A 186 -19.47 5.08 -5.24
N CYS A 187 -18.21 5.52 -5.38
CA CYS A 187 -17.17 5.27 -4.38
C CYS A 187 -17.33 6.14 -3.10
N PHE A 188 -18.30 7.06 -3.04
CA PHE A 188 -18.52 7.95 -1.91
C PHE A 188 -19.95 7.82 -1.37
N ALA A 189 -20.13 7.03 -0.31
CA ALA A 189 -21.39 6.96 0.40
C ALA A 189 -21.54 8.15 1.36
N PRO A 190 -22.71 8.79 1.50
CA PRO A 190 -22.91 9.84 2.51
C PRO A 190 -22.63 9.32 3.92
N SER A 191 -21.92 10.09 4.75
CA SER A 191 -21.70 9.73 6.15
C SER A 191 -23.04 9.71 6.91
N PRO A 192 -23.35 8.63 7.65
CA PRO A 192 -24.60 8.55 8.43
C PRO A 192 -24.56 9.42 9.68
N VAL A 193 -23.37 9.84 10.12
CA VAL A 193 -23.17 10.55 11.40
C VAL A 193 -22.75 12.01 11.22
N LYS A 194 -22.24 12.38 10.03
CA LYS A 194 -21.70 13.72 9.79
C LYS A 194 -22.18 14.29 8.46
N PRO A 195 -23.20 15.16 8.48
CA PRO A 195 -23.71 15.81 7.27
C PRO A 195 -22.60 16.50 6.45
N GLY A 196 -22.66 16.35 5.13
CA GLY A 196 -21.67 16.90 4.20
C GLY A 196 -20.33 16.14 4.14
N HIS A 197 -20.18 15.05 4.89
CA HIS A 197 -19.05 14.12 4.78
C HIS A 197 -19.45 12.84 4.07
N TYR A 198 -18.45 12.09 3.63
CA TYR A 198 -18.61 10.86 2.86
C TYR A 198 -17.72 9.76 3.41
N HIS A 199 -18.16 8.53 3.29
CA HIS A 199 -17.38 7.31 3.41
C HIS A 199 -16.82 6.96 2.04
N ALA A 200 -15.49 7.10 1.89
CA ALA A 200 -14.80 6.88 0.63
C ALA A 200 -14.25 5.45 0.51
N ASP A 201 -14.48 4.81 -0.62
CA ASP A 201 -13.95 3.49 -0.93
C ASP A 201 -12.62 3.59 -1.70
N LEU A 202 -11.50 3.51 -0.98
CA LEU A 202 -10.16 3.51 -1.60
C LEU A 202 -9.95 2.33 -2.55
N TYR A 203 -10.58 1.19 -2.27
CA TYR A 203 -10.43 -0.02 -3.09
C TYR A 203 -11.18 0.11 -4.41
N ALA A 204 -12.38 0.67 -4.39
CA ALA A 204 -13.13 0.97 -5.60
C ALA A 204 -12.46 2.08 -6.43
N LEU A 205 -11.99 3.15 -5.77
CA LEU A 205 -11.24 4.22 -6.44
C LEU A 205 -9.98 3.68 -7.13
N ALA A 206 -9.19 2.84 -6.45
CA ALA A 206 -7.99 2.23 -7.04
C ALA A 206 -8.31 1.35 -8.25
N ARG A 207 -9.41 0.57 -8.21
CA ARG A 207 -9.86 -0.23 -9.35
C ARG A 207 -10.21 0.64 -10.56
N LEU A 208 -10.84 1.79 -10.35
CA LEU A 208 -11.13 2.73 -11.44
C LEU A 208 -9.88 3.35 -12.05
N ARG A 209 -8.82 3.58 -11.26
CA ARG A 209 -7.53 4.08 -11.75
C ARG A 209 -6.73 3.01 -12.51
N LEU A 210 -6.92 1.74 -12.14
CA LEU A 210 -6.25 0.58 -12.73
C LEU A 210 -7.09 -0.17 -13.77
N ASP A 211 -8.21 0.39 -14.22
CA ASP A 211 -9.18 -0.29 -15.09
C ASP A 211 -8.56 -0.85 -16.39
N HIS A 212 -7.55 -0.16 -16.90
CA HIS A 212 -6.80 -0.50 -18.10
C HIS A 212 -5.93 -1.77 -17.96
N LEU A 213 -5.71 -2.28 -16.75
CA LEU A 213 -5.11 -3.61 -16.53
C LEU A 213 -6.12 -4.73 -16.87
N GLY A 214 -7.42 -4.43 -16.80
CA GLY A 214 -8.51 -5.40 -16.87
C GLY A 214 -8.92 -5.95 -15.50
N PRO A 215 -10.22 -6.27 -15.30
CA PRO A 215 -10.76 -6.65 -13.99
C PRO A 215 -10.15 -7.94 -13.43
N ASP A 216 -9.76 -8.88 -14.29
CA ASP A 216 -9.18 -10.18 -13.90
C ASP A 216 -7.70 -10.08 -13.50
N ARG A 217 -7.16 -8.86 -13.41
CA ARG A 217 -5.77 -8.57 -13.02
C ARG A 217 -5.63 -7.86 -11.68
N ILE A 218 -6.74 -7.48 -11.04
CA ILE A 218 -6.73 -6.72 -9.79
C ILE A 218 -7.31 -7.57 -8.66
N PHE A 219 -6.48 -7.87 -7.66
CA PHE A 219 -6.79 -8.78 -6.56
C PHE A 219 -6.82 -8.06 -5.21
N GLY A 220 -7.31 -8.73 -4.17
CA GLY A 220 -7.32 -8.21 -2.81
C GLY A 220 -8.38 -7.13 -2.57
N GLY A 221 -8.14 -6.29 -1.57
CA GLY A 221 -9.05 -5.22 -1.18
C GLY A 221 -10.25 -5.64 -0.32
N GLY A 222 -10.07 -6.64 0.53
CA GLY A 222 -11.09 -7.18 1.44
C GLY A 222 -10.78 -7.01 2.93
N PHE A 223 -9.85 -6.10 3.29
CA PHE A 223 -9.45 -5.86 4.68
C PHE A 223 -9.87 -4.46 5.12
N CYS A 224 -9.93 -4.25 6.43
CA CYS A 224 -10.09 -2.91 7.00
C CYS A 224 -9.17 -2.72 8.22
N THR A 225 -8.15 -1.88 8.06
CA THR A 225 -7.15 -1.60 9.11
C THR A 225 -7.77 -0.98 10.37
N PHE A 226 -8.85 -0.21 10.19
CA PHE A 226 -9.58 0.43 11.28
C PHE A 226 -10.34 -0.58 12.14
N THR A 227 -11.13 -1.46 11.53
CA THR A 227 -11.99 -2.43 12.25
C THR A 227 -11.21 -3.63 12.78
N GLU A 228 -10.18 -4.09 12.06
CA GLU A 228 -9.42 -5.29 12.41
C GLU A 228 -8.22 -4.95 13.31
N ALA A 229 -8.51 -4.37 14.48
CA ALA A 229 -7.53 -3.79 15.39
C ALA A 229 -6.47 -4.76 15.91
N ASP A 230 -6.79 -6.05 16.03
CA ASP A 230 -5.84 -7.09 16.46
C ASP A 230 -4.78 -7.38 15.38
N ARG A 231 -5.10 -7.08 14.12
CA ARG A 231 -4.27 -7.42 12.96
C ARG A 231 -3.44 -6.23 12.48
N PHE A 232 -3.97 -5.02 12.55
CA PHE A 232 -3.38 -3.85 11.90
C PHE A 232 -3.30 -2.62 12.79
N PHE A 233 -2.26 -1.81 12.55
CA PHE A 233 -2.23 -0.42 12.99
C PHE A 233 -3.19 0.42 12.14
N SER A 234 -3.82 1.42 12.75
CA SER A 234 -4.69 2.39 12.06
C SER A 234 -4.46 3.77 12.64
N TYR A 235 -4.04 4.71 11.79
CA TYR A 235 -3.85 6.11 12.18
C TYR A 235 -5.19 6.77 12.53
N ARG A 236 -6.25 6.46 11.78
CA ARG A 236 -7.60 6.96 12.00
C ARG A 236 -8.15 6.53 13.37
N ARG A 237 -7.85 5.31 13.81
CA ARG A 237 -8.27 4.79 15.11
C ARG A 237 -7.42 5.31 16.26
N ASP A 238 -6.11 5.23 16.12
CA ASP A 238 -5.19 5.34 17.26
C ASP A 238 -4.43 6.69 17.29
N GLY A 239 -4.46 7.46 16.20
CA GLY A 239 -3.64 8.64 16.00
C GLY A 239 -2.15 8.30 15.96
N ARG A 240 -1.50 8.31 17.12
CA ARG A 240 -0.08 7.95 17.24
C ARG A 240 0.06 6.44 17.36
N THR A 241 0.50 5.78 16.29
CA THR A 241 0.57 4.31 16.18
C THR A 241 1.68 3.87 15.22
N GLY A 242 1.94 2.57 15.14
CA GLY A 242 2.96 1.98 14.26
C GLY A 242 2.58 1.95 12.78
N ARG A 243 3.44 1.40 11.93
CA ARG A 243 3.17 1.14 10.51
C ARG A 243 3.46 -0.32 10.16
N MET A 244 2.56 -0.92 9.37
CA MET A 244 2.83 -2.17 8.65
C MET A 244 3.67 -1.87 7.41
N ALA A 245 4.31 -2.90 6.85
CA ALA A 245 4.96 -2.83 5.54
C ALA A 245 4.28 -3.79 4.55
N SER A 246 4.08 -3.33 3.32
CA SER A 246 3.76 -4.18 2.18
C SER A 246 4.99 -4.26 1.29
N LEU A 247 5.43 -5.47 0.96
CA LEU A 247 6.68 -5.73 0.24
C LEU A 247 6.46 -6.65 -0.95
N ILE A 248 7.27 -6.45 -1.98
CA ILE A 248 7.38 -7.35 -3.12
C ILE A 248 8.82 -7.39 -3.65
N LEU A 249 9.29 -8.56 -4.08
CA LEU A 249 10.60 -8.76 -4.70
C LEU A 249 10.60 -9.92 -5.70
N LEU A 250 11.63 -9.93 -6.55
CA LEU A 250 12.02 -11.06 -7.37
C LEU A 250 13.00 -11.97 -6.63
N THR A 251 12.93 -13.27 -6.86
CA THR A 251 13.82 -14.30 -6.29
C THR A 251 14.51 -15.14 -7.34
#